data_AF-A0A7V6GDG3-F1
#
_entry.id   AF-A0A7V6GDG3-F1
#
_cell.length_a   1.000
_cell.length_b   1.000
_cell.length_c   1.000
_cell.angle_alpha   90.00
_cell.angle_beta   90.00
_cell.angle_gamma   90.00
#
_symmetry.space_group_name_H-M   'P 1'
#
loop_
_entity.id
_entity.type
_entity.pdbx_description
1 polymer ?
#
loop_
_entity_poly.entity_id
_entity_poly.type
_entity_poly.pdbx_seq_one_letter_code
_entity_poly.pdbx_strand_id
1 'polypeptide(L)'
;MRMLAELFPEFVQKLDEIDELYKEKRLIDEKTYQFICFALAIKARSKPCVLKHFKGALDAGATPKELAYIFALVMREAAGADDCWTHDVLGDWLDIVAGKIKCDCQK
;
A
#
# COMPACT_ATOMS: atom_id res chain seq x y z
N MET A 1 -8.72 13.19 21.71
CA MET A 1 -7.47 13.92 21.97
C MET A 1 -6.32 13.08 21.43
N ARG A 2 -5.44 13.65 20.58
CA ARG A 2 -4.32 12.91 19.98
C ARG A 2 -3.07 13.26 20.77
N MET A 3 -2.43 12.27 21.40
CA MET A 3 -1.24 12.44 22.25
C MET A 3 -0.14 13.33 21.61
N LEU A 4 0.12 13.16 20.31
CA LEU A 4 1.13 13.98 19.61
C LEU A 4 0.73 15.44 19.45
N ALA A 5 -0.56 15.76 19.33
CA ALA A 5 -0.99 17.15 19.25
C ALA A 5 -0.82 17.90 20.59
N GLU A 6 -0.78 17.16 21.70
CA GLU A 6 -0.58 17.72 23.05
C GLU A 6 0.89 17.74 23.45
N LEU A 7 1.62 16.66 23.16
CA LEU A 7 3.00 16.47 23.62
C LEU A 7 4.05 16.89 22.58
N PHE A 8 3.68 16.98 21.30
CA PHE A 8 4.59 17.35 20.21
C PHE A 8 3.88 18.14 19.10
N PRO A 9 3.24 19.28 19.44
CA PRO A 9 2.37 20.03 18.52
C PRO A 9 3.10 20.51 17.26
N GLU A 10 4.37 20.89 17.35
CA GLU A 10 5.17 21.33 16.21
C GLU A 10 5.36 20.22 15.17
N PHE A 11 5.43 18.96 15.59
CA PHE A 11 5.51 17.82 14.68
C PHE A 11 4.19 17.65 13.91
N VAL A 12 3.05 17.74 14.60
CA VAL A 12 1.73 17.64 13.96
C VAL A 12 1.52 18.79 12.98
N GLN A 13 1.88 20.02 13.38
CA GLN A 13 1.80 21.18 12.50
C GLN A 13 2.65 21.00 11.23
N LYS A 14 3.86 20.43 11.36
CA LYS A 14 4.71 20.14 10.19
C LYS A 14 4.09 19.12 9.25
N LEU A 15 3.35 18.13 9.76
CA LEU A 15 2.61 17.21 8.90
C LEU A 15 1.48 17.92 8.15
N ASP A 16 0.75 18.81 8.82
CA ASP A 16 -0.33 19.59 8.18
C ASP A 16 0.24 20.55 7.09
N GLU A 17 1.38 21.19 7.37
CA GLU A 17 2.09 22.04 6.39
C GLU A 17 2.56 21.24 5.16
N ILE A 18 3.02 20.00 5.35
CA ILE A 18 3.40 19.10 4.26
C ILE A 18 2.18 18.72 3.42
N ASP A 19 1.04 18.40 4.05
CA ASP A 19 -0.19 18.05 3.34
C ASP A 19 -0.68 19.20 2.45
N GLU A 20 -0.66 20.45 2.96
CA GLU A 20 -1.03 21.63 2.16
C GLU A 20 -0.03 21.92 1.04
N LEU A 21 1.27 21.78 1.29
CA LEU A 21 2.29 21.93 0.25
C LEU A 21 2.06 20.94 -0.90
N TYR A 22 1.80 19.67 -0.60
CA TYR A 22 1.52 18.67 -1.62
C TYR A 22 0.23 18.97 -2.38
N LYS A 23 -0.81 19.45 -1.69
CA LYS A 23 -2.06 19.85 -2.33
C LYS A 23 -1.88 21.03 -3.29
N GLU A 24 -1.04 22.00 -2.94
CA GLU A 24 -0.73 23.16 -3.80
C GLU A 24 0.15 22.77 -4.99
N LYS A 25 1.17 21.93 -4.76
CA LYS A 25 2.20 21.61 -5.77
C LYS A 25 1.91 20.37 -6.60
N ARG A 26 0.89 19.58 -6.27
CA ARG A 26 0.61 18.35 -7.02
C ARG A 26 0.37 18.65 -8.49
N LEU A 27 0.93 17.79 -9.33
CA LEU A 27 0.80 17.85 -10.79
C LEU A 27 -0.27 16.89 -11.32
N ILE A 28 -0.98 16.22 -10.42
CA ILE A 28 -2.04 15.26 -10.72
C ILE A 28 -3.36 15.74 -10.13
N ASP A 29 -4.47 15.33 -10.75
CA ASP A 29 -5.79 15.63 -10.22
C ASP A 29 -6.05 14.93 -8.88
N GLU A 30 -7.08 15.40 -8.16
CA GLU A 30 -7.47 14.86 -6.86
C GLU A 30 -7.81 13.37 -6.95
N LYS A 31 -8.49 12.93 -8.02
CA LYS A 31 -8.93 11.55 -8.17
C LYS A 31 -7.72 10.60 -8.23
N THR A 32 -6.72 10.95 -9.03
CA THR A 32 -5.47 10.22 -9.21
C THR A 32 -4.66 10.20 -7.92
N TYR A 33 -4.56 11.35 -7.23
CA TYR A 33 -3.93 11.44 -5.92
C TYR A 33 -4.57 10.48 -4.91
N GLN A 34 -5.91 10.47 -4.83
CA GLN A 34 -6.64 9.60 -3.92
C GLN A 34 -6.48 8.11 -4.27
N PHE A 35 -6.40 7.73 -5.55
CA PHE A 35 -6.09 6.35 -5.94
C PHE A 35 -4.72 5.89 -5.45
N ILE A 36 -3.69 6.75 -5.56
CA ILE A 36 -2.35 6.44 -5.07
C ILE A 36 -2.37 6.27 -3.54
N CYS A 37 -2.97 7.22 -2.82
CA CYS A 37 -3.05 7.14 -1.37
C CYS A 37 -3.90 5.95 -0.89
N PHE A 38 -4.97 5.60 -1.59
CA PHE A 38 -5.79 4.42 -1.32
C PHE A 38 -4.97 3.14 -1.48
N ALA A 39 -4.21 3.02 -2.57
CA ALA A 39 -3.31 1.89 -2.81
C ALA A 39 -2.25 1.75 -1.71
N LEU A 40 -1.58 2.84 -1.34
CA LEU A 40 -0.60 2.87 -0.26
C LEU A 40 -1.23 2.50 1.10
N ALA A 41 -2.43 3.01 1.38
CA ALA A 41 -3.14 2.71 2.62
C ALA A 41 -3.48 1.22 2.76
N ILE A 42 -3.90 0.57 1.67
CA ILE A 42 -4.12 -0.88 1.62
C ILE A 42 -2.81 -1.62 1.89
N LYS A 43 -1.72 -1.26 1.19
CA LYS A 43 -0.41 -1.93 1.35
C LYS A 43 0.14 -1.77 2.76
N ALA A 44 -0.05 -0.60 3.38
CA ALA A 44 0.33 -0.31 4.76
C ALA A 44 -0.63 -0.90 5.81
N ARG A 45 -1.73 -1.55 5.39
CA ARG A 45 -2.77 -2.12 6.26
C ARG A 45 -3.37 -1.09 7.23
N SER A 46 -3.47 0.17 6.82
CA SER A 46 -3.96 1.27 7.65
C SER A 46 -5.46 1.49 7.45
N LYS A 47 -6.31 0.82 8.24
CA LYS A 47 -7.77 0.98 8.21
C LYS A 47 -8.25 2.44 8.11
N PRO A 48 -7.81 3.40 8.96
CA PRO A 48 -8.30 4.77 8.86
C PRO A 48 -7.93 5.43 7.54
N CYS A 49 -6.72 5.19 7.01
CA CYS A 49 -6.30 5.75 5.72
C CYS A 49 -7.07 5.10 4.55
N VAL A 50 -7.32 3.79 4.60
CA VAL A 50 -8.13 3.08 3.59
C VAL A 50 -9.51 3.72 3.48
N LEU A 51 -10.18 3.97 4.61
CA LEU A 51 -11.49 4.62 4.64
C LEU A 51 -11.42 6.07 4.16
N LYS A 52 -10.43 6.85 4.63
CA LYS A 52 -10.20 8.25 4.23
C LYS A 52 -10.08 8.37 2.71
N HIS A 53 -9.19 7.59 2.10
CA HIS A 53 -8.87 7.72 0.68
C HIS A 53 -9.90 7.05 -0.23
N PHE A 54 -10.60 6.01 0.23
CA PHE A 54 -11.76 5.48 -0.48
C PHE A 54 -12.84 6.55 -0.63
N LYS A 55 -13.20 7.23 0.48
CA LYS A 55 -14.20 8.30 0.45
C LYS A 55 -13.70 9.53 -0.32
N GLY A 56 -12.45 9.95 -0.11
CA GLY A 56 -11.85 11.06 -0.83
C GLY A 56 -11.84 10.85 -2.35
N ALA A 57 -11.56 9.64 -2.82
CA ALA A 57 -11.66 9.31 -4.24
C ALA A 57 -13.09 9.44 -4.78
N LEU A 58 -14.10 8.94 -4.05
CA LEU A 58 -15.50 9.10 -4.42
C LEU A 58 -15.91 10.58 -4.51
N ASP A 59 -15.45 11.39 -3.55
CA ASP A 59 -15.71 12.84 -3.53
C ASP A 59 -15.02 13.56 -4.70
N ALA A 60 -13.90 13.03 -5.18
CA ALA A 60 -13.21 13.47 -6.38
C ALA A 60 -13.82 12.94 -7.69
N GLY A 61 -14.97 12.27 -7.63
CA GLY A 61 -15.70 11.77 -8.80
C GLY A 61 -15.27 10.38 -9.26
N ALA A 62 -14.53 9.62 -8.44
CA ALA A 62 -14.30 8.20 -8.72
C ALA A 62 -15.58 7.38 -8.57
N THR A 63 -15.62 6.28 -9.31
CA THR A 63 -16.69 5.28 -9.22
C THR A 63 -16.26 4.09 -8.35
N PRO A 64 -17.22 3.34 -7.78
CA PRO A 64 -16.91 2.06 -7.12
C PRO A 64 -16.18 1.06 -8.02
N LYS A 65 -16.40 1.11 -9.34
CA LYS A 65 -15.71 0.25 -10.32
C LYS A 65 -14.23 0.61 -10.44
N GLU A 66 -13.89 1.89 -10.53
CA GLU A 66 -12.49 2.34 -10.53
C GLU A 66 -11.79 1.97 -9.21
N LEU A 67 -12.46 2.16 -8.06
CA LEU A 67 -11.91 1.78 -6.75
C LEU A 67 -11.70 0.26 -6.61
N ALA A 68 -12.64 -0.55 -7.11
CA ALA A 68 -12.49 -2.00 -7.15
C ALA A 68 -11.30 -2.42 -8.03
N TYR A 69 -11.09 -1.75 -9.16
CA TYR A 69 -9.93 -1.98 -10.02
C TYR A 69 -8.62 -1.65 -9.29
N ILE A 70 -8.52 -0.49 -8.63
CA ILE A 70 -7.32 -0.13 -7.85
C ILE A 70 -7.07 -1.14 -6.72
N PHE A 71 -8.12 -1.55 -6.01
CA PHE A 71 -8.01 -2.57 -4.97
C PHE A 71 -7.48 -3.91 -5.51
N ALA A 72 -8.04 -4.40 -6.62
CA ALA A 72 -7.58 -5.61 -7.28
C ALA A 72 -6.12 -5.50 -7.76
N LEU A 73 -5.75 -4.34 -8.33
CA LEU A 73 -4.38 -4.06 -8.75
C LEU A 73 -3.40 -4.16 -7.58
N VAL A 74 -3.71 -3.54 -6.44
CA VAL A 74 -2.85 -3.61 -5.24
C VAL A 74 -2.70 -5.05 -4.74
N MET A 75 -3.77 -5.83 -4.77
CA MET A 75 -3.70 -7.25 -4.39
C MET A 75 -2.81 -8.06 -5.33
N ARG A 76 -2.92 -7.85 -6.65
CA ARG A 76 -2.06 -8.53 -7.63
C ARG A 76 -0.59 -8.15 -7.46
N GLU A 77 -0.29 -6.86 -7.36
CA GLU A 77 1.09 -6.37 -7.26
C GLU A 77 1.73 -6.74 -5.92
N ALA A 78 0.95 -6.77 -4.83
CA ALA A 78 1.46 -7.26 -3.55
C ALA A 78 1.72 -8.77 -3.56
N ALA A 79 0.88 -9.56 -4.26
CA ALA A 79 1.05 -10.99 -4.41
C ALA A 79 2.25 -11.36 -5.30
N GLY A 80 2.70 -10.47 -6.19
CA GLY A 80 3.87 -10.71 -7.04
C GLY A 80 5.15 -11.01 -6.24
N ALA A 81 5.32 -10.42 -5.06
CA ALA A 81 6.46 -10.74 -4.19
C ALA A 81 6.40 -12.21 -3.72
N ASP A 82 5.22 -12.68 -3.32
CA ASP A 82 5.02 -14.06 -2.87
C ASP A 82 5.12 -15.05 -4.05
N ASP A 83 4.58 -14.67 -5.22
CA ASP A 83 4.57 -15.45 -6.47
C ASP A 83 5.99 -15.63 -7.03
N CYS A 84 6.73 -14.54 -7.23
CA CYS A 84 8.11 -14.57 -7.72
C CYS A 84 9.03 -15.31 -6.76
N TRP A 85 8.90 -15.07 -5.45
CA TRP A 85 9.70 -15.76 -4.45
C TRP A 85 9.39 -17.26 -4.41
N THR A 86 8.11 -17.65 -4.48
CA THR A 86 7.73 -19.07 -4.49
C THR A 86 8.25 -19.78 -5.73
N HIS A 87 8.19 -19.13 -6.90
CA HIS A 87 8.75 -19.67 -8.14
C HIS A 87 10.28 -19.79 -8.11
N ASP A 88 10.97 -18.86 -7.45
CA ASP A 88 12.42 -18.93 -7.23
C ASP A 88 12.79 -20.09 -6.29
N VAL A 89 12.12 -20.18 -5.12
CA VAL A 89 12.35 -21.23 -4.13
C VAL A 89 12.02 -22.63 -4.64
N LEU A 90 10.96 -22.77 -5.44
CA LEU A 90 10.53 -24.04 -6.03
C LEU A 90 11.05 -24.24 -7.46
N GLY A 91 11.94 -23.38 -7.96
CA GLY A 91 12.44 -23.45 -9.34
C GLY A 91 13.10 -24.80 -9.64
N ASP A 92 13.84 -25.33 -8.67
CA ASP A 92 14.54 -26.62 -8.75
C ASP A 92 13.74 -27.80 -8.17
N TRP A 93 12.41 -27.76 -8.24
CA TRP A 93 11.54 -28.75 -7.58
C TRP A 93 11.87 -30.22 -7.91
N LEU A 94 12.39 -30.52 -9.10
CA LEU A 94 12.84 -31.89 -9.44
C LEU A 94 14.01 -32.35 -8.57
N ASP A 95 14.96 -31.46 -8.30
CA ASP A 95 16.10 -31.74 -7.43
C ASP A 95 15.71 -31.73 -5.95
N ILE A 96 14.71 -30.92 -5.56
CA ILE A 96 14.07 -31.00 -4.24
C ILE A 96 13.44 -32.38 -4.04
N VAL A 97 12.62 -32.85 -5.00
CA VAL A 97 11.97 -34.17 -4.94
C VAL A 97 13.00 -35.30 -4.94
N ALA A 98 14.10 -35.15 -5.67
CA ALA A 98 15.21 -36.10 -5.67
C ALA A 98 16.08 -36.04 -4.39
N GLY A 99 15.77 -35.15 -3.44
CA GLY A 99 16.50 -35.00 -2.17
C GLY A 99 17.90 -34.41 -2.32
N LYS A 100 18.21 -33.78 -3.46
CA LYS A 100 19.52 -33.18 -3.74
C LYS A 100 19.68 -31.80 -3.10
N ILE A 101 18.57 -31.11 -2.87
CA ILE A 101 18.53 -29.82 -2.18
C ILE A 101 18.14 -30.07 -0.72
N LYS A 102 18.95 -29.57 0.22
CA LYS A 102 18.69 -29.65 1.66
C LYS A 102 18.37 -28.28 2.19
N CYS A 103 17.36 -28.18 3.07
CA CYS A 103 17.08 -26.94 3.77
C CYS A 103 18.14 -26.72 4.86
N ASP A 104 18.73 -25.52 4.90
CA ASP A 104 19.66 -25.12 5.97
C ASP A 104 19.01 -25.10 7.36
N CYS A 105 17.68 -25.18 7.42
CA CYS A 105 16.90 -25.35 8.64
C CYS A 105 16.92 -26.77 9.21
N GLN A 106 17.37 -27.77 8.45
CA GLN A 106 17.55 -29.14 8.93
C GLN A 106 18.82 -29.20 9.78
N LYS A 107 18.64 -29.08 11.10
CA LYS A 107 19.67 -29.46 12.08
C LYS A 107 19.82 -30.97 12.18
#